data_AF-A0A923DK39-F1
#
_entry.id   AF-A0A923DK39-F1
#
_cell.length_a   1.000
_cell.length_b   1.000
_cell.length_c   1.000
_cell.angle_alpha   90.00
_cell.angle_beta   90.00
_cell.angle_gamma   90.00
#
_symmetry.space_group_name_H-M   'P 1'
#
loop_
_entity.id
_entity.type
_entity.pdbx_description
1 polymer ?
#
loop_
_entity_poly.entity_id
_entity_poly.type
_entity_poly.pdbx_seq_one_letter_code
_entity_poly.pdbx_strand_id
1 'polypeptide(L)' 'MNFGCFGYGGMFMGMLLLAIPVVAAIYWFAREAKSKPKSLSGESPLDILKKRYAVGEITKDEFERIKKDLEA' A
#
# COMPACT_ATOMS: atom_id res chain seq x y z
N MET A 1 52.49 2.47 7.37
CA MET A 1 51.68 3.00 6.25
C MET A 1 50.23 3.01 6.67
N ASN A 2 49.54 4.09 6.34
CA ASN A 2 48.28 4.56 6.93
C ASN A 2 47.08 3.68 6.51
N PHE A 3 46.51 2.88 7.42
CA PHE A 3 45.27 2.10 7.21
C PHE A 3 44.02 2.88 7.70
N GLY A 4 43.95 4.18 7.39
CA GLY A 4 42.91 5.08 7.92
C GLY A 4 41.73 5.38 6.98
N CYS A 5 41.81 5.08 5.67
CA CYS A 5 40.80 5.54 4.70
C CYS A 5 39.84 4.46 4.15
N PHE A 6 39.98 3.20 4.55
CA PHE A 6 39.13 2.10 4.05
C PHE A 6 37.97 1.72 4.98
N GLY A 7 37.85 2.34 6.16
CA GLY A 7 36.81 1.99 7.15
C GLY A 7 35.41 2.43 6.74
N TYR A 8 35.26 3.65 6.20
CA TYR A 8 33.94 4.18 5.86
C TYR A 8 33.43 3.74 4.49
N GLY A 9 34.28 3.71 3.45
CA GLY A 9 33.88 3.33 2.09
C GLY A 9 33.52 1.85 1.95
N GLY A 10 34.28 0.96 2.60
CA GLY A 10 34.00 -0.48 2.58
C GLY A 10 32.76 -0.87 3.37
N MET A 11 32.54 -0.21 4.52
CA MET A 11 31.35 -0.42 5.35
C MET A 11 30.07 0.10 4.67
N PHE A 12 30.15 1.25 3.99
CA PHE A 12 29.04 1.76 3.18
C PHE A 12 28.71 0.86 2.00
N MET A 13 29.73 0.34 1.31
CA MET A 13 29.55 -0.56 0.17
C MET A 13 28.89 -1.89 0.60
N GLY A 14 29.29 -2.44 1.75
CA GLY A 14 28.65 -3.63 2.33
C GLY A 14 27.21 -3.38 2.78
N MET A 15 26.93 -2.20 3.36
CA MET A 15 25.58 -1.84 3.80
C MET A 15 24.62 -1.63 2.62
N LEU A 16 25.09 -1.03 1.52
CA LEU A 16 24.31 -0.84 0.30
C LEU A 16 23.95 -2.18 -0.36
N LEU A 17 24.89 -3.12 -0.44
CA LEU A 17 24.63 -4.46 -1.00
C LEU A 17 23.50 -5.21 -0.26
N LEU A 18 23.38 -5.01 1.05
CA LEU A 18 22.33 -5.62 1.88
C LEU A 18 21.03 -4.80 1.85
N ALA A 19 21.11 -3.48 1.74
CA ALA A 19 19.95 -2.59 1.69
C ALA A 19 19.17 -2.68 0.37
N ILE A 20 19.85 -2.85 -0.77
CA ILE A 20 19.22 -2.92 -2.10
C ILE A 20 18.14 -4.02 -2.18
N PRO A 21 18.39 -5.29 -1.83
CA PRO A 21 17.37 -6.34 -1.90
C PRO A 21 16.22 -6.12 -0.90
N VAL A 22 16.51 -5.56 0.27
CA VAL A 22 15.49 -5.25 1.29
C VAL A 22 14.53 -4.16 0.79
N VAL A 23 15.07 -3.07 0.25
CA VAL A 23 14.26 -1.99 -0.34
C VAL A 23 13.50 -2.49 -1.56
N ALA A 24 14.10 -3.32 -2.40
CA ALA A 24 13.43 -3.92 -3.57
C ALA A 24 12.27 -4.84 -3.15
N ALA A 25 12.45 -5.67 -2.12
CA ALA A 25 11.39 -6.53 -1.58
C ALA A 25 10.24 -5.69 -1.00
N ILE A 26 10.54 -4.68 -0.18
CA ILE A 26 9.54 -3.76 0.36
C ILE A 26 8.83 -3.03 -0.78
N TYR A 27 9.55 -2.58 -1.80
CA TYR A 27 8.96 -1.92 -2.97
C TYR A 27 8.05 -2.85 -3.77
N TRP A 28 8.43 -4.12 -3.95
CA TRP A 28 7.62 -5.10 -4.67
C TRP A 28 6.32 -5.43 -3.92
N PHE A 29 6.42 -5.70 -2.61
CA PHE A 29 5.25 -5.92 -1.74
C PHE A 29 4.39 -4.66 -1.64
N ALA A 30 4.99 -3.48 -1.51
CA ALA A 30 4.25 -2.22 -1.50
C ALA A 30 3.63 -1.91 -2.86
N ARG A 31 4.21 -2.35 -3.98
CA ARG A 31 3.65 -2.21 -5.32
C ARG A 31 2.49 -3.17 -5.54
N GLU A 32 2.54 -4.40 -5.03
CA GLU A 32 1.39 -5.31 -5.01
C GLU A 32 0.28 -4.81 -4.06
N ALA A 33 0.65 -4.28 -2.89
CA ALA A 33 -0.31 -3.67 -1.97
C ALA A 33 -0.91 -2.36 -2.52
N LYS A 34 -0.13 -1.55 -3.26
CA LYS A 34 -0.59 -0.37 -4.01
C LYS A 34 -1.23 -0.71 -5.36
N SER A 35 -1.23 -1.98 -5.77
CA SER A 35 -2.05 -2.45 -6.90
C SER A 35 -3.52 -2.57 -6.49
N LYS A 36 -3.83 -2.42 -5.20
CA LYS A 36 -5.06 -1.70 -4.85
C LYS A 36 -4.75 -0.22 -4.97
N PRO A 37 -5.16 0.43 -6.08
CA PRO A 37 -4.96 1.86 -6.18
C PRO A 37 -5.56 2.47 -4.92
N LYS A 38 -4.77 3.33 -4.27
CA LYS A 38 -5.32 4.47 -3.55
C LYS A 38 -6.10 5.25 -4.60
N SER A 39 -7.32 4.83 -4.88
CA SER A 39 -8.18 5.35 -5.94
C SER A 39 -8.70 6.71 -5.49
N LEU A 40 -7.80 7.69 -5.54
CA LEU A 40 -8.18 9.09 -5.71
C LEU A 40 -8.86 9.35 -7.08
N SER A 41 -9.15 8.29 -7.85
CA SER A 41 -9.82 8.31 -9.15
C SER A 41 -10.97 7.29 -9.27
N GLY A 42 -11.45 6.70 -8.17
CA GLY A 42 -12.47 5.66 -8.23
C GLY A 42 -12.86 5.13 -6.86
N GLU A 43 -13.49 5.98 -6.04
CA GLU A 43 -14.39 5.44 -5.03
C GLU A 43 -15.50 4.72 -5.81
N SER A 44 -15.39 3.40 -5.93
CA SER A 44 -16.47 2.60 -6.50
C SER A 44 -17.75 2.95 -5.72
N PRO A 45 -18.92 3.03 -6.36
CA PRO A 45 -20.18 3.24 -5.65
C PRO A 45 -20.32 2.33 -4.42
N LEU A 46 -19.73 1.13 -4.46
CA LEU A 46 -19.62 0.18 -3.34
C LEU A 46 -18.78 0.70 -2.15
N ASP A 47 -17.69 1.42 -2.37
CA ASP A 47 -16.86 1.98 -1.30
C ASP A 47 -17.54 3.17 -0.64
N ILE A 48 -18.23 4.02 -1.41
CA ILE A 48 -19.08 5.10 -0.88
C ILE A 48 -20.22 4.50 -0.03
N LEU A 49 -20.83 3.42 -0.52
CA LEU A 49 -21.89 2.70 0.18
C LEU A 49 -21.40 2.11 1.51
N LYS A 50 -20.23 1.45 1.52
CA LYS A 50 -19.62 0.92 2.75
C LYS A 50 -19.29 2.01 3.75
N LYS A 51 -18.81 3.17 3.29
CA LYS A 51 -18.47 4.30 4.13
C LYS A 51 -19.73 4.85 4.84
N ARG A 52 -20.84 5.01 4.12
CA ARG A 52 -22.12 5.47 4.71
C ARG A 52 -22.73 4.46 5.67
N TYR A 53 -22.61 3.17 5.38
CA TYR A 53 -23.00 2.11 6.33
C TYR A 53 -22.15 2.14 7.60
N ALA A 54 -20.84 2.36 7.48
CA ALA A 54 -19.93 2.46 8.62
C ALA A 54 -20.19 3.71 9.49
N VAL A 55 -20.63 4.81 8.87
CA VAL A 55 -21.09 6.01 9.59
C VAL A 55 -22.45 5.78 10.25
N GLY A 56 -23.22 4.78 9.80
CA GLY A 56 -24.56 4.48 10.29
C GLY A 56 -25.65 5.33 9.65
N GLU A 57 -25.35 6.01 8.53
CA GLU A 57 -26.34 6.83 7.80
C GLU A 57 -27.35 5.98 7.02
N ILE A 58 -27.02 4.71 6.76
CA ILE A 58 -27.88 3.76 6.07
C ILE A 58 -27.99 2.47 6.87
N THR A 59 -29.16 1.87 6.81
CA THR A 59 -29.45 0.59 7.47
C THR A 59 -28.86 -0.58 6.69
N LYS A 60 -28.73 -1.74 7.33
CA LYS A 60 -28.22 -2.95 6.70
C LYS A 60 -29.07 -3.36 5.49
N ASP A 61 -30.39 -3.20 5.58
CA ASP A 61 -31.32 -3.51 4.50
C ASP A 61 -31.09 -2.62 3.27
N GLU A 62 -30.87 -1.31 3.46
CA GLU A 62 -30.55 -0.38 2.38
C GLU A 62 -29.18 -0.67 1.75
N PHE A 63 -28.19 -0.99 2.59
CA PHE A 63 -26.87 -1.40 2.12
C PHE A 63 -26.94 -2.63 1.21
N GLU A 64 -27.67 -3.67 1.62
CA GLU A 64 -27.78 -4.91 0.83
C GLU A 64 -28.53 -4.71 -0.49
N ARG A 65 -29.57 -3.86 -0.50
CA ARG A 65 -30.32 -3.55 -1.74
C ARG A 65 -29.44 -2.82 -2.75
N ILE A 66 -28.74 -1.77 -2.33
CA ILE A 66 -27.90 -0.97 -3.23
C ILE A 66 -26.65 -1.75 -3.63
N LYS A 67 -26.09 -2.59 -2.74
CA LYS A 67 -24.98 -3.47 -3.07
C LYS A 67 -25.35 -4.44 -4.20
N LYS A 68 -26.52 -5.06 -4.14
CA LYS A 68 -27.03 -5.97 -5.19
C LYS A 68 -27.27 -5.24 -6.52
N ASP A 69 -27.75 -4.00 -6.47
CA ASP A 69 -27.98 -3.16 -7.64
C ASP A 69 -26.66 -2.76 -8.33
N LEU A 70 -25.62 -2.48 -7.53
CA LEU A 70 -24.28 -2.11 -8.01
C LEU A 70 -23.41 -3.30 -8.46
N GLU A 71 -23.76 -4.52 -8.06
CA GLU A 71 -23.12 -5.78 -8.48
C GLU A 71 -23.80 -6.41 -9.70
N ALA A 72 -24.95 -5.89 -10.15
CA ALA A 72 -25.70 -6.34 -11.32
C ALA A 72 -25.24 -5.66 -12.62
#